data_AF-X5YU10-F1
#
_entry.id   AF-X5YU10-F1
#
_cell.length_a   1.000
_cell.length_b   1.000
_cell.length_c   1.000
_cell.angle_alpha   90.00
_cell.angle_beta   90.00
_cell.angle_gamma   90.00
#
_symmetry.space_group_name_H-M   'P 1'
#
loop_
_entity.id
_entity.type
_entity.pdbx_description
1 polymer ?
#
loop_
_entity_poly.entity_id
_entity_poly.type
_entity_poly.pdbx_seq_one_letter_code
_entity_poly.pdbx_strand_id
1 'polypeptide(L)' 'MNTIIHGLEDGSGVVILPRETLDSLSLQVGDELQIIETTTASS' A
#
# COMPACT_ATOMS: atom_id res chain seq x y z
N MET A 1 -2.61 -12.96 -0.07
CA MET A 1 -2.15 -11.59 0.26
C MET A 1 -3.32 -10.65 0.03
N ASN A 2 -3.94 -10.13 1.08
CA ASN A 2 -5.13 -9.28 0.98
C ASN A 2 -4.77 -7.86 1.48
N THR A 3 -4.51 -6.95 0.56
CA THR A 3 -4.29 -5.53 0.89
C THR A 3 -5.65 -4.85 0.94
N ILE A 4 -5.92 -4.12 2.03
CA ILE A 4 -7.20 -3.44 2.21
C ILE A 4 -6.99 -1.95 1.90
N ILE A 5 -7.75 -1.45 0.93
CA ILE A 5 -7.73 -0.05 0.52
C ILE A 5 -8.96 0.62 1.14
N HIS A 6 -8.75 1.60 2.01
CA HIS A 6 -9.81 2.38 2.61
C HIS A 6 -9.69 3.84 2.20
N GLY A 7 -10.75 4.37 1.59
CA GLY A 7 -10.90 5.82 1.44
C GLY A 7 -11.33 6.42 2.77
N LEU A 8 -10.65 7.49 3.21
CA LEU A 8 -11.08 8.30 4.34
C LEU A 8 -12.14 9.32 3.87
N GLU A 9 -13.03 9.70 4.77
CA GLU A 9 -14.13 10.64 4.50
C GLU A 9 -13.64 12.05 4.15
N ASP A 10 -12.39 12.38 4.49
CA ASP A 10 -11.73 13.65 4.17
C ASP A 10 -11.18 13.72 2.73
N GLY A 11 -11.38 12.65 1.93
CA GLY A 11 -10.83 12.54 0.57
C GLY A 11 -9.37 12.06 0.51
N SER A 12 -8.76 11.80 1.67
CA SER A 12 -7.46 11.12 1.78
C SER A 12 -7.62 9.60 1.66
N GLY A 13 -6.66 8.92 1.03
CA GLY A 13 -6.65 7.46 0.91
C GLY A 13 -5.66 6.84 1.89
N VAL A 14 -6.07 5.78 2.59
CA VAL A 14 -5.15 4.97 3.40
C VAL A 14 -5.06 3.55 2.84
N VAL A 15 -3.84 3.04 2.82
CA VAL A 15 -3.56 1.65 2.47
C VAL A 15 -3.17 0.92 3.74
N ILE A 16 -3.95 -0.09 4.11
CA ILE A 16 -3.68 -0.93 5.27
C ILE A 16 -3.01 -2.20 4.78
N LEU A 17 -1.74 -2.34 5.14
CA LEU A 17 -0.94 -3.52 4.87
C LEU A 17 -1.04 -4.48 6.05
N PRO A 18 -1.30 -5.77 5.83
CA PRO A 18 -1.23 -6.76 6.90
C PRO A 18 0.22 -6.90 7.39
N ARG A 19 0.38 -7.25 8.66
CA ARG A 19 1.70 -7.34 9.31
C ARG A 19 2.66 -8.30 8.60
N GLU A 20 2.13 -9.38 8.03
CA GLU A 20 2.89 -10.34 7.23
C GLU A 20 3.55 -9.69 6.00
N THR A 21 2.87 -8.75 5.34
CA THR A 21 3.41 -8.02 4.18
C THR A 21 4.47 -7.03 4.62
N LEU A 22 4.25 -6.35 5.75
CA LEU A 22 5.21 -5.42 6.33
C LEU A 22 6.53 -6.14 6.66
N ASP A 23 6.45 -7.32 7.28
CA ASP A 23 7.59 -8.19 7.61
C ASP A 23 8.29 -8.71 6.34
N SER A 24 7.51 -9.22 5.37
CA SER A 24 8.04 -9.73 4.11
C SER A 24 8.74 -8.68 3.25
N LEU A 25 8.32 -7.42 3.35
CA LEU A 25 8.95 -6.27 2.67
C LEU A 25 10.02 -5.60 3.55
N SER A 26 10.23 -6.09 4.78
CA SER A 26 11.14 -5.49 5.77
C SER A 26 10.90 -3.99 6.00
N LEU A 27 9.64 -3.58 5.95
CA LEU A 27 9.22 -2.19 6.13
C LEU A 27 9.02 -1.87 7.62
N GLN A 28 9.30 -0.63 8.01
CA GLN A 28 9.07 -0.14 9.37
C GLN A 28 8.05 0.99 9.39
N VAL A 29 7.44 1.23 10.55
CA VAL A 29 6.51 2.36 10.72
C VAL A 29 7.29 3.67 10.59
N GLY A 30 6.86 4.53 9.67
CA GLY A 30 7.53 5.80 9.36
C GLY A 30 8.52 5.73 8.19
N ASP A 31 8.67 4.56 7.57
CA ASP A 31 9.44 4.42 6.33
C ASP A 31 8.75 5.18 5.18
N GLU A 32 9.53 5.84 4.34
CA GLU A 32 9.01 6.58 3.18
C GLU A 32 8.80 5.62 2.01
N LEU A 33 7.57 5.59 1.48
CA LEU A 33 7.20 4.71 0.38
C LEU A 33 6.93 5.53 -0.88
N GLN A 34 7.55 5.11 -1.99
CA GLN A 34 7.20 5.63 -3.30
C GLN A 34 6.07 4.78 -3.91
N ILE A 35 4.93 5.41 -4.17
CA ILE A 35 3.83 4.80 -4.91
C ILE A 35 4.04 5.10 -6.39
N ILE A 36 4.21 4.05 -7.20
CA ILE A 36 4.25 4.16 -8.66
C ILE A 36 2.98 3.53 -9.25
N GLU A 37 2.33 4.26 -10.15
CA GLU A 37 1.25 3.69 -10.96
C GLU A 37 1.88 2.86 -12.08
N THR A 38 1.83 1.53 -11.94
CA THR A 38 2.22 0.63 -13.02
C THR A 38 0.97 0.20 -13.75
N THR A 39 0.70 0.84 -14.90
CA THR A 39 -0.24 0.26 -15.85
C THR A 39 0.43 -0.99 -16.43
N THR A 40 -0.08 -2.17 -16.12
CA THR A 40 0.20 -3.34 -16.97
C THR A 40 -0.57 -3.09 -18.27
N ALA A 41 0.04 -2.35 -19.20
CA ALA A 41 -0.32 -2.41 -20.60
C ALA A 41 -0.02 -3.86 -21.05
N SER A 42 -0.95 -4.76 -20.77
CA SER A 42 -1.02 -6.08 -21.39
C SER A 42 -1.45 -5.83 -22.83
N SER A 43 -0.47 -5.49 -23.67
CA SER A 43 -0.61 -5.51 -25.12
C SER A 43 -0.13 -6.84 -25.69
#